data_AF-A0A8T6M7H9-F1
#
_entry.id   AF-A0A8T6M7H9-F1
#
_cell.length_a   1.000
_cell.length_b   1.000
_cell.length_c   1.000
_cell.angle_alpha   90.00
_cell.angle_beta   90.00
_cell.angle_gamma   90.00
#
_symmetry.space_group_name_H-M   'P 1'
#
loop_
_entity.id
_entity.type
_entity.pdbx_description
1 polymer ?
#
loop_
_entity_poly.entity_id
_entity_poly.type
_entity_poly.pdbx_seq_one_letter_code
_entity_poly.pdbx_strand_id
1 'polypeptide(L)'
;EDNVCSTAYGTCLSDVSDIRLKTITENITGILDKLETLQTISFNWNEEGIKLYPGNNSNSSQVGLIAQDVQKVFPEFVKQGSDGYLRLNYGQLSSVLVGGINELNEKTNLSINNLTMQVFDIKGNILTLQKENSNLKDENLKLKNDTELMKQDLCSLGIKRWC
;
A
#
# COMPACT_ATOMS: atom_id res chain seq x y z
N GLU A 1 4.51 41.37 17.65
CA GLU A 1 3.90 40.76 18.84
C GLU A 1 3.33 39.44 18.40
N ASP A 2 4.01 38.37 18.78
CA ASP A 2 3.71 37.02 18.34
C ASP A 2 2.38 36.59 18.97
N ASN A 3 1.36 36.47 18.13
CA ASN A 3 0.06 35.92 18.50
C ASN A 3 0.22 34.40 18.72
N VAL A 4 0.91 34.02 19.79
CA VAL A 4 0.81 32.67 20.34
C VAL A 4 -0.55 32.60 21.02
N CYS A 5 -1.49 31.91 20.36
CA CYS A 5 -2.88 31.77 20.73
C CYS A 5 -3.12 31.62 22.24
N SER A 6 -3.79 32.60 22.84
CA SER A 6 -4.39 32.47 24.16
C SER A 6 -5.80 31.90 24.01
N THR A 7 -6.02 30.73 24.61
CA THR A 7 -7.30 30.02 24.57
C THR A 7 -8.38 30.81 25.29
N ALA A 8 -9.33 31.35 24.54
CA ALA A 8 -10.65 31.71 25.08
C ALA A 8 -11.80 31.48 24.07
N TYR A 9 -11.65 31.73 22.76
CA TYR A 9 -12.81 31.68 21.84
C TYR A 9 -12.52 31.34 20.34
N GLY A 10 -11.48 30.57 20.00
CA GLY A 10 -11.25 30.23 18.59
C GLY A 10 -10.34 29.02 18.36
N THR A 11 -10.65 28.25 17.32
CA THR A 11 -9.79 27.18 16.79
C THR A 11 -8.48 27.81 16.31
N CYS A 12 -7.37 27.50 16.98
CA CYS A 12 -6.07 27.98 16.53
C CYS A 12 -5.60 27.11 15.36
N LEU A 13 -5.22 27.75 14.24
CA LEU A 13 -4.72 27.05 13.03
C LEU A 13 -3.19 26.85 13.06
N SER A 14 -2.50 27.35 14.08
CA SER A 14 -1.05 27.26 14.23
C SER A 14 -0.67 26.93 15.67
N ASP A 15 -0.07 25.75 15.88
CA ASP A 15 0.42 25.30 17.19
C ASP A 15 1.96 25.25 17.23
N VAL A 16 2.54 25.46 18.41
CA VAL A 16 3.99 25.35 18.63
C VAL A 16 4.42 23.89 18.53
N SER A 17 5.29 23.56 17.58
CA SER A 17 5.69 22.17 17.28
C SER A 17 7.22 21.98 17.12
N ASP A 18 8.01 22.93 17.61
CA ASP A 18 9.48 22.93 17.52
C ASP A 18 10.12 21.75 18.30
N ILE A 19 11.10 21.08 17.69
CA ILE A 19 11.80 19.94 18.29
C ILE A 19 12.53 20.29 19.60
N ARG A 20 12.98 21.54 19.76
CA ARG A 20 13.66 22.02 20.99
C ARG A 20 12.72 22.09 22.20
N LEU A 21 11.41 22.07 21.94
CA LEU A 21 10.37 22.10 22.97
C LEU A 21 9.76 20.71 23.18
N LYS A 22 10.38 19.65 22.63
CA LYS A 22 9.90 18.28 22.72
C LYS A 22 11.00 17.36 23.26
N THR A 23 10.62 16.49 24.19
CA THR A 23 11.42 15.31 24.53
C THR A 23 10.85 14.14 23.75
N ILE A 24 11.62 13.64 22.77
CA ILE A 24 11.20 12.49 21.96
C ILE A 24 11.41 11.22 22.78
N THR A 25 10.33 10.49 23.04
CA THR A 25 10.37 9.24 23.82
C THR A 25 10.55 8.02 22.94
N GLU A 26 9.92 8.00 21.76
CA GLU A 26 9.98 6.90 20.81
C GLU A 26 9.49 7.31 19.42
N ASN A 27 9.79 6.47 18.43
CA ASN A 27 9.14 6.50 17.13
C ASN A 27 7.94 5.55 17.16
N ILE A 28 6.79 6.01 16.68
CA ILE A 28 5.59 5.18 16.57
C ILE A 28 5.65 4.38 15.28
N THR A 29 5.48 3.05 15.36
CA THR A 29 5.47 2.11 14.23
C THR A 29 4.22 1.24 14.24
N GLY A 30 3.93 0.55 13.14
CA GLY A 30 2.73 -0.28 12.99
C GLY A 30 1.46 0.57 12.93
N ILE A 31 1.60 1.80 12.44
CA ILE A 31 0.50 2.75 12.34
C ILE A 31 -0.47 2.32 11.25
N LEU A 32 0.03 1.87 10.10
CA LEU A 32 -0.80 1.40 8.99
C LEU A 32 -1.71 0.26 9.44
N ASP A 33 -1.17 -0.76 10.10
CA ASP A 33 -1.94 -1.91 10.59
C ASP A 33 -3.04 -1.47 11.58
N LYS A 34 -2.75 -0.51 12.46
CA LYS A 34 -3.75 0.07 13.37
C LYS A 34 -4.84 0.82 12.60
N LEU A 35 -4.46 1.66 11.64
CA LEU A 35 -5.40 2.44 10.82
C LEU A 35 -6.30 1.54 9.98
N GLU A 36 -5.78 0.40 9.47
CA GLU A 36 -6.55 -0.59 8.70
C GLU A 36 -7.70 -1.21 9.50
N THR A 37 -7.64 -1.19 10.84
CA THR A 37 -8.73 -1.69 11.70
C THR A 37 -9.85 -0.66 11.92
N LEU A 38 -9.61 0.61 11.62
CA LEU A 38 -10.57 1.68 11.86
C LEU A 38 -11.62 1.74 10.77
N GLN A 39 -12.87 1.99 11.17
CA GLN A 39 -13.98 2.17 10.25
C GLN A 39 -14.27 3.65 10.01
N THR A 40 -14.10 4.09 8.78
CA THR A 40 -14.67 5.35 8.29
C THR A 40 -16.16 5.15 8.05
N ILE A 41 -16.97 5.89 8.79
CA ILE A 41 -18.44 5.78 8.74
C ILE A 41 -19.06 7.06 8.20
N SER A 42 -20.20 6.90 7.55
CA SER A 42 -21.15 7.99 7.30
C SER A 42 -22.29 7.87 8.30
N PHE A 43 -22.64 8.97 8.98
CA PHE A 43 -23.66 8.95 10.02
C PHE A 43 -24.53 10.20 10.01
N ASN A 44 -25.73 10.06 10.54
CA ASN A 44 -26.60 11.16 10.92
C ASN A 44 -26.72 11.19 12.44
N TRP A 45 -26.91 12.38 13.00
CA TRP A 45 -27.16 12.50 14.43
C TRP A 45 -28.54 11.90 14.79
N ASN A 46 -28.57 11.10 15.86
CA ASN A 46 -29.81 10.57 16.43
C ASN A 46 -30.47 11.61 17.36
N GLU A 47 -31.68 11.31 17.84
CA GLU A 47 -32.47 12.22 18.69
C GLU A 47 -31.71 12.64 19.95
N GLU A 48 -31.03 11.70 20.61
CA GLU A 48 -30.24 11.98 21.81
C GLU A 48 -29.07 12.92 21.53
N GLY A 49 -28.33 12.67 20.46
CA GLY A 49 -27.19 13.49 20.08
C GLY A 49 -27.60 14.90 19.65
N ILE A 50 -28.74 15.06 18.97
CA ILE A 50 -29.31 16.38 18.64
C ILE A 50 -29.71 17.14 19.91
N LYS A 51 -30.29 16.45 20.90
CA LYS A 51 -30.69 17.04 22.19
C LYS A 51 -29.47 17.53 23.00
N LEU A 52 -28.39 16.75 23.01
CA LEU A 52 -27.17 17.06 23.78
C LEU A 52 -26.28 18.10 23.07
N TYR A 53 -26.25 18.11 21.74
CA TYR A 53 -25.40 18.99 20.94
C TYR A 53 -26.24 19.75 19.88
N PRO A 54 -26.98 20.79 20.32
CA PRO A 54 -27.85 21.57 19.44
C PRO A 54 -27.03 22.26 18.34
N GLY A 55 -27.55 22.21 17.11
CA GLY A 55 -26.85 22.65 15.89
C GLY A 55 -26.56 21.50 14.91
N ASN A 56 -26.57 20.27 15.41
CA ASN A 56 -26.57 19.08 14.57
C ASN A 56 -28.00 18.67 14.17
N ASN A 57 -28.15 17.89 13.10
CA ASN A 57 -29.45 17.39 12.66
C ASN A 57 -29.36 16.00 12.02
N SER A 58 -30.52 15.33 11.90
CA SER A 58 -30.65 13.98 11.35
C SER A 58 -30.63 13.93 9.81
N ASN A 59 -30.69 15.08 9.15
CA ASN A 59 -30.86 15.20 7.70
C ASN A 59 -29.56 15.58 6.99
N SER A 60 -28.46 15.73 7.73
CA SER A 60 -27.15 16.11 7.23
C SER A 60 -26.16 14.99 7.55
N SER A 61 -25.81 14.22 6.51
CA SER A 61 -24.84 13.14 6.61
C SER A 61 -23.46 13.71 6.89
N GLN A 62 -22.82 13.21 7.94
CA GLN A 62 -21.46 13.51 8.34
C GLN A 62 -20.58 12.28 8.11
N VAL A 63 -19.28 12.50 7.87
CA VAL A 63 -18.28 11.44 7.80
C VAL A 63 -17.39 11.54 9.03
N GLY A 64 -17.11 10.40 9.65
CA GLY A 64 -16.28 10.37 10.85
C GLY A 64 -15.82 8.97 11.22
N LEU A 65 -15.34 8.86 12.45
CA LEU A 65 -14.88 7.63 13.07
C LEU A 65 -15.67 7.32 14.33
N ILE A 66 -15.72 6.06 14.70
CA ILE A 66 -16.28 5.60 15.98
C ILE A 66 -15.21 5.77 17.07
N ALA A 67 -15.50 6.60 18.07
CA ALA A 67 -14.55 6.88 19.16
C ALA A 67 -14.11 5.60 19.90
N GLN A 68 -15.00 4.63 20.06
CA GLN A 68 -14.73 3.33 20.69
C GLN A 68 -13.74 2.49 19.89
N ASP A 69 -13.76 2.58 18.56
CA ASP A 69 -12.79 1.86 17.73
C ASP A 69 -11.43 2.53 17.79
N VAL A 70 -11.40 3.86 17.72
CA VAL A 70 -10.15 4.61 17.90
C VAL A 70 -9.54 4.36 19.27
N GLN A 71 -10.36 4.29 20.33
CA GLN A 71 -9.87 4.03 21.68
C GLN A 71 -9.13 2.69 21.82
N LYS A 72 -9.45 1.68 21.00
CA LYS A 72 -8.77 0.37 21.05
C LYS A 72 -7.33 0.43 20.53
N VAL A 73 -7.05 1.35 19.60
CA VAL A 73 -5.75 1.42 18.89
C VAL A 73 -4.92 2.66 19.24
N PHE A 74 -5.59 3.76 19.59
CA PHE A 74 -5.04 5.06 20.01
C PHE A 74 -5.86 5.60 21.19
N PRO A 75 -5.81 4.94 22.37
CA PRO A 75 -6.58 5.35 23.55
C PRO A 75 -6.32 6.81 23.97
N GLU A 76 -5.12 7.31 23.74
CA GLU A 76 -4.69 8.68 24.04
C GLU A 76 -5.40 9.74 23.20
N PHE A 77 -6.04 9.37 22.07
CA PHE A 77 -6.80 10.29 21.23
C PHE A 77 -8.24 10.46 21.72
N VAL A 78 -8.68 9.66 22.67
CA VAL A 78 -10.07 9.61 23.11
C VAL A 78 -10.18 10.07 24.56
N LYS A 79 -11.08 11.01 24.83
CA LYS A 79 -11.39 11.48 26.18
C LYS A 79 -12.86 11.29 26.48
N GLN A 80 -13.19 10.84 27.70
CA GLN A 80 -14.56 10.82 28.17
C GLN A 80 -14.93 12.21 28.70
N GLY A 81 -16.04 12.75 28.23
CA GLY A 81 -16.63 13.98 28.75
C GLY A 81 -17.28 13.77 30.12
N SER A 82 -17.57 14.88 30.81
CA SER A 82 -18.34 14.85 32.07
C SER A 82 -19.77 14.34 31.89
N ASP A 83 -20.27 14.32 30.66
CA ASP A 83 -21.53 13.75 30.21
C ASP A 83 -21.47 12.22 30.01
N GLY A 84 -20.29 11.61 30.18
CA GLY A 84 -20.07 10.18 29.98
C GLY A 84 -19.79 9.77 28.53
N TYR A 85 -19.88 10.69 27.57
CA TYR A 85 -19.67 10.41 26.15
C TYR A 85 -18.22 10.56 25.72
N LEU A 86 -17.75 9.68 24.83
CA LEU A 86 -16.39 9.72 24.30
C LEU A 86 -16.25 10.80 23.21
N ARG A 87 -15.12 11.51 23.24
CA ARG A 87 -14.76 12.59 22.31
C ARG A 87 -13.40 12.30 21.71
N LEU A 88 -13.28 12.55 20.41
CA LEU A 88 -12.08 12.24 19.65
C LEU A 88 -11.24 13.51 19.40
N ASN A 89 -9.93 13.39 19.59
CA ASN A 89 -8.96 14.40 19.19
C ASN A 89 -8.55 14.21 17.72
N TYR A 90 -9.36 14.76 16.80
CA TYR A 90 -9.06 14.71 15.37
C TYR A 90 -7.74 15.38 14.97
N GLY A 91 -7.21 16.31 15.79
CA GLY A 91 -5.93 16.94 15.53
C GLY A 91 -4.77 15.94 15.54
N GLN A 92 -4.75 15.01 16.49
CA GLN A 92 -3.70 13.99 16.59
C GLN A 92 -3.78 12.92 15.50
N LEU A 93 -4.99 12.65 14.97
CA LEU A 93 -5.15 11.73 13.83
C LEU A 93 -4.35 12.16 12.62
N SER A 94 -4.29 13.47 12.32
CA SER A 94 -3.50 13.98 11.19
C SER A 94 -2.02 13.56 11.23
N SER A 95 -1.43 13.53 12.43
CA SER A 95 -0.02 13.18 12.62
C SER A 95 0.24 11.69 12.41
N VAL A 96 -0.66 10.81 12.87
CA VAL A 96 -0.53 9.36 12.62
C VAL A 96 -0.85 9.00 11.17
N LEU A 97 -1.75 9.72 10.50
CA LEU A 97 -2.01 9.50 9.07
C LEU A 97 -0.74 9.69 8.22
N VAL A 98 0.12 10.66 8.58
CA VAL A 98 1.44 10.81 7.93
C VAL A 98 2.30 9.57 8.12
N GLY A 99 2.35 9.03 9.34
CA GLY A 99 3.07 7.78 9.64
C GLY A 99 2.52 6.59 8.84
N GLY A 100 1.19 6.44 8.78
CA GLY A 100 0.54 5.38 8.00
C GLY A 100 0.82 5.48 6.50
N ILE A 101 0.85 6.70 5.93
CA ILE A 101 1.22 6.92 4.52
C ILE A 101 2.68 6.54 4.28
N ASN A 102 3.58 6.88 5.20
CA ASN A 102 5.00 6.52 5.09
C ASN A 102 5.20 5.00 5.12
N GLU A 103 4.56 4.30 6.05
CA GLU A 103 4.59 2.83 6.13
C GLU A 103 3.95 2.18 4.89
N LEU A 104 2.85 2.73 4.37
CA LEU A 104 2.23 2.28 3.14
C LEU A 104 3.17 2.43 1.93
N ASN A 105 3.85 3.57 1.83
CA ASN A 105 4.82 3.85 0.77
C ASN A 105 6.01 2.88 0.87
N GLU A 106 6.50 2.59 2.07
CA GLU A 106 7.55 1.60 2.30
C GLU A 106 7.12 0.20 1.82
N LYS A 107 5.95 -0.28 2.27
CA LYS A 107 5.38 -1.57 1.84
C LYS A 107 5.20 -1.66 0.32
N THR A 108 4.78 -0.55 -0.30
CA THR A 108 4.62 -0.44 -1.74
C THR A 108 5.96 -0.53 -2.47
N ASN A 109 6.98 0.21 -2.00
CA ASN A 109 8.32 0.18 -2.60
C ASN A 109 8.98 -1.19 -2.47
N LEU A 110 8.84 -1.86 -1.31
CA LEU A 110 9.31 -3.23 -1.13
C LEU A 110 8.66 -4.19 -2.13
N SER A 111 7.35 -4.07 -2.33
CA SER A 111 6.60 -4.88 -3.31
C SER A 111 7.06 -4.60 -4.74
N ILE A 112 7.25 -3.33 -5.12
CA ILE A 112 7.75 -2.93 -6.44
C ILE A 112 9.16 -3.50 -6.70
N ASN A 113 10.05 -3.40 -5.72
CA ASN A 113 11.41 -3.93 -5.83
C ASN A 113 11.40 -5.45 -6.02
N ASN A 114 10.58 -6.17 -5.25
CA ASN A 114 10.42 -7.62 -5.41
C ASN A 114 9.92 -7.99 -6.83
N LEU A 115 8.87 -7.33 -7.31
CA LEU A 115 8.35 -7.55 -8.66
C LEU A 115 9.38 -7.21 -9.74
N THR A 116 10.17 -6.15 -9.54
CA THR A 116 11.24 -5.75 -10.47
C THR A 116 12.33 -6.83 -10.55
N MET A 117 12.73 -7.41 -9.41
CA MET A 117 13.68 -8.53 -9.39
C MET A 117 13.13 -9.77 -10.11
N GLN A 118 11.85 -10.10 -9.90
CA GLN A 118 11.21 -11.22 -10.60
C GLN A 118 11.16 -11.00 -12.12
N VAL A 119 10.85 -9.78 -12.58
CA VAL A 119 10.86 -9.43 -14.00
C VAL A 119 12.26 -9.55 -14.59
N PHE A 120 13.30 -9.11 -13.87
CA PHE A 120 14.68 -9.25 -14.29
C PHE A 120 15.09 -10.71 -14.47
N ASP A 121 14.77 -11.56 -13.48
CA ASP A 121 15.06 -13.00 -13.53
C ASP A 121 14.36 -13.69 -14.70
N ILE A 122 13.04 -13.46 -14.85
CA ILE A 122 12.25 -14.03 -15.95
C ILE A 122 12.82 -13.60 -17.30
N LYS A 123 13.22 -12.33 -17.45
CA LYS A 123 13.83 -11.84 -18.70
C LYS A 123 15.16 -12.53 -18.99
N GLY A 124 15.98 -12.77 -17.97
CA GLY A 124 17.21 -13.57 -18.10
C GLY A 124 16.92 -14.99 -18.60
N ASN A 125 15.95 -15.67 -17.99
CA ASN A 125 15.54 -17.02 -18.38
C ASN A 125 15.01 -17.05 -19.83
N ILE A 126 14.22 -16.05 -20.25
CA ILE A 126 13.72 -15.94 -21.62
C ILE A 126 14.88 -15.81 -22.62
N LEU A 127 15.89 -14.99 -22.35
CA LEU A 127 17.04 -14.82 -23.25
C LEU A 127 17.83 -16.13 -23.41
N THR A 128 18.05 -16.84 -22.31
CA THR A 128 18.73 -18.15 -22.33
C THR A 128 17.95 -19.15 -23.16
N LEU A 129 16.64 -19.30 -22.90
CA LEU A 129 15.78 -20.23 -23.65
C LEU A 129 15.67 -19.86 -25.14
N GLN A 130 15.67 -18.57 -25.47
CA GLN A 130 15.70 -18.12 -26.87
C GLN A 130 17.00 -18.51 -27.57
N LYS A 131 18.14 -18.39 -26.89
CA LYS A 131 19.44 -18.81 -27.42
C LYS A 131 19.51 -20.31 -27.65
N GLU A 132 19.10 -21.11 -26.65
CA GLU A 132 19.04 -22.57 -26.76
C GLU A 132 18.13 -23.01 -27.91
N ASN A 133 16.95 -22.40 -28.04
CA ASN A 133 16.04 -22.66 -29.15
C ASN A 133 16.64 -22.30 -30.51
N SER A 134 17.43 -21.24 -30.61
CA SER A 134 18.14 -20.89 -31.85
C SER A 134 19.17 -21.95 -32.21
N ASN A 135 20.00 -22.36 -31.25
CA ASN A 135 21.01 -23.38 -31.45
C ASN A 135 20.39 -24.71 -31.89
N LEU A 136 19.31 -25.14 -31.22
CA LEU A 136 18.59 -26.36 -31.58
C LEU A 136 17.99 -26.29 -32.99
N LYS A 137 17.52 -25.12 -33.43
CA LYS A 137 17.02 -24.95 -34.81
C LYS A 137 18.14 -25.12 -35.84
N ASP A 138 19.32 -24.57 -35.56
CA ASP A 138 20.48 -24.67 -36.46
C ASP A 138 21.00 -26.11 -36.54
N GLU A 139 21.09 -26.82 -35.41
CA GLU A 139 21.46 -28.24 -35.36
C GLU A 139 20.45 -29.11 -36.11
N ASN A 140 19.15 -28.88 -35.90
CA ASN A 140 18.10 -29.58 -36.64
C ASN A 140 18.20 -29.36 -38.16
N LEU A 141 18.56 -28.14 -38.61
CA LEU A 141 18.74 -27.86 -40.02
C LEU A 141 19.93 -28.63 -40.61
N LYS A 142 21.06 -28.67 -39.89
CA LYS A 142 22.25 -29.45 -40.30
C LYS A 142 21.92 -30.94 -40.42
N LEU A 143 21.31 -31.52 -39.39
CA LEU A 143 20.91 -32.93 -39.39
C LEU A 143 19.95 -33.25 -40.53
N LYS A 144 19.01 -32.33 -40.83
CA LYS A 144 18.09 -32.49 -41.95
C LYS A 144 18.83 -32.50 -43.29
N ASN A 145 19.78 -31.60 -43.48
CA ASN A 145 20.60 -31.56 -44.70
C ASN A 145 21.46 -32.82 -44.83
N ASP A 146 22.13 -33.25 -43.77
CA ASP A 146 22.95 -34.47 -43.75
C ASP A 146 22.11 -35.72 -44.07
N THR A 147 20.88 -35.77 -43.54
CA THR A 147 19.92 -36.83 -43.83
C THR A 147 19.54 -36.86 -45.32
N GLU A 148 19.30 -35.69 -45.93
CA GLU A 148 18.98 -35.61 -47.36
C GLU A 148 20.18 -35.98 -48.25
N LEU A 149 21.39 -35.55 -47.90
CA LEU A 149 22.62 -35.96 -48.59
C LEU A 149 22.81 -37.48 -48.51
N MET A 150 22.62 -38.06 -47.32
CA MET A 150 22.75 -39.51 -47.15
C MET A 150 21.71 -40.29 -47.98
N LYS A 151 20.47 -39.79 -48.09
CA LYS A 151 19.47 -40.39 -48.99
C LYS A 151 19.91 -40.32 -50.45
N GLN A 152 20.44 -39.18 -50.90
CA GLN A 152 20.96 -39.03 -52.26
C GLN A 152 22.11 -39.99 -52.55
N ASP A 153 23.06 -40.12 -51.63
CA ASP A 153 24.18 -41.06 -51.74
C ASP A 153 23.70 -42.51 -51.83
N LEU A 154 22.78 -42.93 -50.95
CA LEU A 154 22.19 -44.28 -50.97
C LEU A 154 21.43 -44.56 -52.27
N CYS A 155 20.75 -43.55 -52.81
CA CYS A 155 20.07 -43.65 -54.09
C CYS A 155 21.07 -43.87 -55.25
N SER A 156 22.19 -43.15 -55.25
CA SER A 156 23.27 -43.31 -56.26
C SER A 156 23.92 -44.70 -56.24
N LEU A 157 23.94 -45.36 -55.08
CA LEU A 157 24.42 -46.74 -54.90
C LEU A 157 23.38 -47.80 -55.32
N GLY A 158 22.22 -47.41 -55.85
CA GLY A 158 21.19 -48.30 -56.37
C GLY A 158 20.19 -48.84 -55.34
N ILE A 159 20.19 -48.29 -54.11
CA ILE A 159 19.24 -48.70 -53.07
C ILE A 159 17.89 -47.99 -53.30
N LYS A 160 17.05 -48.60 -54.13
CA LYS A 160 15.75 -48.06 -54.61
C LYS A 160 14.74 -47.62 -53.54
N ARG A 161 14.93 -47.99 -52.27
CA ARG A 161 14.03 -47.61 -51.16
C ARG A 161 14.21 -46.16 -50.68
N TRP A 162 15.39 -45.59 -50.93
CA TRP A 162 15.76 -44.23 -50.51
C TRP A 162 15.92 -43.26 -51.68
N CYS A 163 15.61 -43.75 -52.89
CA CYS A 163 15.08 -42.99 -54.01
C CYS A 163 13.53 -43.02 -53.91
#